data_AF-A0A3B9VBP1-F1
#
_entry.id   AF-A0A3B9VBP1-F1
#
_cell.length_a   1.000
_cell.length_b   1.000
_cell.length_c   1.000
_cell.angle_alpha   90.00
_cell.angle_beta   90.00
_cell.angle_gamma   90.00
#
_symmetry.space_group_name_H-M   'P 1'
#
loop_
_entity.id
_entity.type
_entity.pdbx_description
1 polymer ?
#
loop_
_entity_poly.entity_id
_entity_poly.type
_entity_poly.pdbx_seq_one_letter_code
_entity_poly.pdbx_strand_id
1 'polypeptide(L)'
;MSNNGANLGFEQKLWSSADKLRSNMDAAEYKHVVLGLIFLKYISDAFTEVYEKLKKEKDSDPEDVDEYVSRRIFFVPKEARWENLQANAKKPEIGKFLDEAMDIIERDNPILKGVLPKNYARPGLNKQRVGE
;
A
#
# COMPACT_ATOMS: atom_id res chain seq x y z
N MET A 1 -37.99 -0.34 -5.96
CA MET A 1 -36.93 0.69 -6.05
C MET A 1 -36.07 0.56 -4.80
N SER A 2 -34.96 -0.18 -4.88
CA SER A 2 -34.09 -0.42 -3.72
C SER A 2 -33.02 0.65 -3.58
N ASN A 3 -32.79 1.02 -2.32
CA ASN A 3 -32.07 2.18 -1.81
C ASN A 3 -30.58 2.24 -2.19
N ASN A 4 -30.16 3.28 -2.94
CA ASN A 4 -28.76 3.62 -3.24
C ASN A 4 -28.14 4.57 -2.19
N GLY A 5 -28.70 4.67 -0.98
CA GLY A 5 -28.26 5.63 0.04
C GLY A 5 -26.92 5.31 0.70
N ALA A 6 -26.43 4.07 0.63
CA ALA A 6 -25.18 3.67 1.27
C ALA A 6 -23.92 4.07 0.49
N ASN A 7 -24.04 4.34 -0.82
CA ASN A 7 -22.87 4.60 -1.68
C ASN A 7 -22.45 6.09 -1.68
N LEU A 8 -23.40 7.02 -1.50
CA LEU A 8 -23.13 8.46 -1.61
C LEU A 8 -22.17 9.00 -0.54
N GLY A 9 -22.21 8.49 0.69
CA GLY A 9 -21.37 9.00 1.79
C GLY A 9 -19.91 8.55 1.72
N PHE A 10 -19.67 7.33 1.23
CA PHE A 10 -18.32 6.75 1.15
C PHE A 10 -17.54 7.32 -0.03
N GLU A 11 -18.18 7.42 -1.20
CA GLU A 11 -17.59 8.06 -2.38
C GLU A 11 -17.23 9.52 -2.10
N GLN A 12 -18.08 10.26 -1.39
CA GLN A 12 -17.83 11.65 -1.03
C GLN A 12 -16.68 11.81 -0.01
N LYS A 13 -16.51 10.83 0.89
CA LYS A 13 -15.37 10.78 1.83
C LYS A 13 -14.06 10.42 1.11
N LEU A 14 -14.09 9.47 0.19
CA LEU A 14 -12.96 9.14 -0.69
C LEU A 14 -12.57 10.33 -1.56
N TRP A 15 -13.56 10.99 -2.17
CA TRP A 15 -13.38 12.13 -3.05
C TRP A 15 -12.80 13.34 -2.30
N SER A 16 -13.33 13.65 -1.12
CA SER A 16 -12.80 14.73 -0.28
C SER A 16 -11.40 14.43 0.26
N SER A 17 -11.09 13.17 0.59
CA SER A 17 -9.75 12.75 0.99
C SER A 17 -8.75 12.85 -0.18
N ALA A 18 -9.18 12.44 -1.37
CA ALA A 18 -8.40 12.57 -2.60
C ALA A 18 -8.17 14.04 -2.99
N ASP A 19 -9.18 14.90 -2.87
CA ASP A 19 -9.06 16.32 -3.22
C ASP A 19 -8.19 17.09 -2.21
N LYS A 20 -8.22 16.73 -0.92
CA LYS A 20 -7.28 17.25 0.10
C LYS A 20 -5.83 16.91 -0.24
N LEU A 21 -5.56 15.73 -0.78
CA LEU A 21 -4.21 15.35 -1.22
C LEU A 21 -3.80 16.05 -2.53
N ARG A 22 -4.77 16.28 -3.44
CA ARG A 22 -4.55 16.94 -4.74
C ARG A 22 -4.24 18.43 -4.64
N SER A 23 -4.86 19.15 -3.70
CA SER A 23 -4.73 20.61 -3.58
C SER A 23 -3.29 21.10 -3.34
N ASN A 24 -2.40 20.23 -2.85
CA ASN A 24 -1.01 20.56 -2.55
C ASN A 24 0.01 19.99 -3.55
N MET A 25 -0.42 19.33 -4.63
CA MET A 25 0.48 18.58 -5.52
C MET A 25 0.09 18.76 -7.00
N ASP A 26 1.07 18.86 -7.89
CA ASP A 26 0.81 18.80 -9.32
C ASP A 26 0.11 17.47 -9.66
N ALA A 27 -0.92 17.50 -10.50
CA ALA A 27 -1.73 16.33 -10.82
C ALA A 27 -0.88 15.20 -11.42
N ALA A 28 0.21 15.56 -12.10
CA ALA A 28 1.19 14.63 -12.63
C ALA A 28 1.99 13.88 -11.55
N GLU A 29 2.21 14.47 -10.38
CA GLU A 29 2.87 13.80 -9.25
C GLU A 29 1.86 13.01 -8.39
N TYR A 30 0.65 13.55 -8.21
CA TYR A 30 -0.41 12.92 -7.43
C TYR A 30 -0.81 11.54 -7.95
N LYS A 31 -0.88 11.38 -9.28
CA LYS A 31 -1.21 10.07 -9.89
C LYS A 31 -0.21 8.99 -9.50
N HIS A 32 1.08 9.30 -9.40
CA HIS A 32 2.11 8.31 -9.09
C HIS A 32 2.04 7.87 -7.62
N VAL A 33 1.81 8.83 -6.72
CA VAL A 33 1.63 8.58 -5.29
C VAL A 33 0.44 7.65 -5.05
N VAL A 34 -0.73 8.01 -5.61
CA VAL A 34 -1.97 7.25 -5.42
C VAL A 34 -1.89 5.87 -6.08
N LEU A 35 -1.42 5.78 -7.33
CA LEU A 35 -1.27 4.50 -8.02
C LEU A 35 -0.29 3.58 -7.28
N GLY A 36 0.80 4.12 -6.74
CA GLY A 36 1.73 3.35 -5.93
C GLY A 36 1.10 2.81 -4.64
N LEU A 37 0.27 3.59 -3.95
CA LEU A 37 -0.44 3.13 -2.75
C LEU A 37 -1.49 2.06 -3.06
N ILE A 38 -2.23 2.23 -4.16
CA ILE A 38 -3.19 1.22 -4.63
C ILE A 38 -2.46 -0.07 -4.96
N PHE A 39 -1.34 0.02 -5.68
CA PHE A 39 -0.51 -1.14 -6.02
C PHE A 39 0.03 -1.84 -4.76
N LEU A 40 0.58 -1.09 -3.80
CA LEU A 40 1.07 -1.62 -2.53
C LEU A 40 -0.01 -2.35 -1.73
N LYS A 41 -1.21 -1.76 -1.67
CA LYS A 41 -2.35 -2.42 -1.03
C LYS A 41 -2.72 -3.72 -1.76
N TYR A 42 -2.80 -3.68 -3.09
CA TYR A 42 -3.15 -4.84 -3.91
C TYR A 42 -2.18 -6.01 -3.69
N ILE A 43 -0.87 -5.77 -3.75
CA ILE A 43 0.13 -6.84 -3.54
C ILE A 43 0.14 -7.33 -2.09
N SER A 44 -0.11 -6.44 -1.12
CA SER A 44 -0.21 -6.83 0.29
C SER A 44 -1.42 -7.73 0.54
N ASP A 45 -2.57 -7.40 -0.04
CA ASP A 45 -3.79 -8.19 0.10
C ASP A 45 -3.60 -9.58 -0.56
N ALA A 46 -3.01 -9.64 -1.76
CA ALA A 46 -2.70 -10.90 -2.47
C ALA A 46 -1.69 -11.77 -1.70
N PHE A 47 -0.63 -11.16 -1.15
CA PHE A 47 0.33 -11.85 -0.28
C PHE A 47 -0.36 -12.40 0.97
N THR A 48 -1.20 -11.60 1.63
CA THR A 48 -1.87 -11.95 2.89
C THR A 48 -2.82 -13.13 2.69
N GLU A 49 -3.51 -13.19 1.55
CA GLU A 49 -4.39 -14.32 1.23
C GLU A 49 -3.61 -15.65 1.16
N VAL A 50 -2.42 -15.64 0.56
CA VAL A 50 -1.56 -16.84 0.50
C VAL A 50 -0.90 -17.13 1.84
N TYR A 51 -0.40 -16.10 2.52
CA TYR A 51 0.17 -16.22 3.86
C TYR A 51 -0.78 -16.92 4.83
N GLU A 52 -2.05 -16.52 4.87
CA GLU A 52 -3.06 -17.11 5.76
C GLU A 52 -3.48 -18.54 5.35
N LYS A 53 -3.25 -18.95 4.10
CA LYS A 53 -3.41 -20.35 3.66
C LYS A 53 -2.23 -21.20 4.11
N LEU A 54 -1.01 -20.77 3.79
CA LEU A 54 0.24 -21.45 4.17
C LEU A 54 0.39 -21.58 5.68
N LYS A 55 -0.07 -20.60 6.46
CA LYS A 55 -0.08 -20.67 7.93
C LYS A 55 -0.96 -21.79 8.50
N LYS A 56 -1.94 -22.28 7.73
CA LYS A 56 -2.87 -23.34 8.14
C LYS A 56 -2.47 -24.72 7.59
N GLU A 57 -1.61 -24.74 6.57
CA GLU A 57 -1.08 -25.96 5.98
C GLU A 57 0.01 -26.54 6.89
N LYS A 58 0.09 -27.88 6.94
CA LYS A 58 1.19 -28.57 7.65
C LYS A 58 2.37 -28.66 6.69
N ASP A 59 3.58 -28.45 7.21
CA ASP A 59 4.85 -28.54 6.49
C ASP A 59 5.10 -27.44 5.45
N SER A 60 4.34 -26.35 5.47
CA SER A 60 4.59 -25.12 4.71
C SER A 60 5.26 -24.03 5.54
N ASP A 61 6.03 -23.16 4.90
CA ASP A 61 6.60 -21.96 5.52
C ASP A 61 5.99 -20.69 4.87
N PRO A 62 5.12 -19.95 5.58
CA PRO A 62 4.53 -18.73 5.06
C PRO A 62 5.53 -17.57 4.93
N GLU A 63 6.79 -17.74 5.33
CA GLU A 63 7.85 -16.76 5.12
C GLU A 63 8.87 -17.21 4.05
N ASP A 64 8.65 -18.37 3.41
CA ASP A 64 9.44 -18.80 2.25
C ASP A 64 8.99 -18.05 0.99
N VAL A 65 9.94 -17.40 0.31
CA VAL A 65 9.71 -16.61 -0.91
C VAL A 65 9.24 -17.51 -2.07
N ASP A 66 9.72 -18.76 -2.14
CA ASP A 66 9.44 -19.66 -3.26
C ASP A 66 7.95 -20.06 -3.34
N GLU A 67 7.25 -20.10 -2.19
CA GLU A 67 5.80 -20.31 -2.10
C GLU A 67 4.98 -19.24 -2.83
N TYR A 68 5.52 -18.03 -2.93
CA TYR A 68 4.87 -16.90 -3.59
C TYR A 68 5.25 -16.78 -5.06
N VAL A 69 6.54 -17.01 -5.39
CA VAL A 69 7.05 -16.98 -6.76
C VAL A 69 6.32 -17.98 -7.64
N SER A 70 6.12 -19.22 -7.15
CA SER A 70 5.38 -20.27 -7.87
C SER A 70 3.93 -19.89 -8.20
N ARG A 71 3.34 -19.01 -7.39
CA ARG A 71 1.96 -18.51 -7.53
C ARG A 71 1.88 -17.18 -8.26
N ARG A 72 3.00 -16.64 -8.74
CA ARG A 72 3.13 -15.31 -9.35
C ARG A 72 2.65 -14.18 -8.43
N ILE A 73 2.88 -14.35 -7.14
CA ILE A 73 2.57 -13.35 -6.11
C ILE A 73 3.89 -12.75 -5.65
N PHE A 74 3.89 -11.43 -5.48
CA PHE A 74 5.06 -10.74 -4.93
C PHE A 74 5.18 -11.05 -3.44
N PHE A 75 6.40 -11.35 -2.99
CA PHE A 75 6.68 -11.49 -1.57
C PHE A 75 6.62 -10.12 -0.90
N VAL A 76 5.91 -10.02 0.23
CA VAL A 76 5.76 -8.77 0.98
C VAL A 76 6.35 -8.94 2.39
N PRO A 77 7.55 -8.38 2.63
CA PRO A 77 8.20 -8.43 3.94
C PRO A 77 7.36 -7.77 5.03
N LYS A 78 7.53 -8.22 6.27
CA LYS A 78 6.71 -7.81 7.43
C LYS A 78 6.60 -6.30 7.58
N GLU A 79 7.69 -5.59 7.36
CA GLU A 79 7.80 -4.14 7.44
C GLU A 79 6.94 -3.43 6.38
N ALA A 80 6.80 -4.06 5.20
CA ALA A 80 6.09 -3.52 4.05
C ALA A 80 4.61 -3.96 3.95
N ARG A 81 4.15 -4.87 4.82
CA ARG A 81 2.76 -5.33 4.84
C ARG A 81 1.82 -4.18 5.15
N TRP A 82 0.70 -4.12 4.43
CA TRP A 82 -0.30 -3.04 4.57
C TRP A 82 -0.76 -2.82 6.01
N GLU A 83 -0.95 -3.88 6.79
CA GLU A 83 -1.35 -3.76 8.20
C GLU A 83 -0.33 -2.99 9.05
N ASN A 84 0.97 -3.25 8.84
CA ASN A 84 2.04 -2.52 9.53
C ASN A 84 2.05 -1.05 9.13
N LEU A 85 1.91 -0.73 7.84
CA LEU A 85 1.86 0.64 7.36
C LEU A 85 0.62 1.39 7.88
N GLN A 86 -0.54 0.73 7.88
CA GLN A 86 -1.79 1.27 8.40
C GLN A 86 -1.70 1.57 9.90
N ALA A 87 -1.09 0.67 10.69
CA ALA A 87 -0.87 0.89 12.12
C ALA A 87 0.02 2.11 12.40
N ASN A 88 0.91 2.44 11.46
CA ASN A 88 1.82 3.58 11.54
C ASN A 88 1.33 4.83 10.79
N ALA A 89 0.13 4.80 10.17
CA ALA A 89 -0.34 5.83 9.25
C ALA A 89 -0.45 7.25 9.85
N LYS A 90 -0.64 7.35 11.17
CA LYS A 90 -0.74 8.63 11.89
C LYS A 90 0.61 9.21 12.29
N LYS A 91 1.71 8.47 12.11
CA LYS A 91 3.04 8.93 12.49
C LYS A 91 3.56 9.95 11.46
N PRO A 92 4.22 11.04 11.90
CA PRO A 92 4.85 12.01 11.00
C PRO A 92 5.86 11.39 10.02
N GLU A 93 6.40 10.21 10.35
CA GLU A 93 7.36 9.44 9.58
C GLU A 93 6.71 8.48 8.56
N ILE A 94 5.38 8.44 8.42
CA ILE A 94 4.71 7.48 7.51
C ILE A 94 5.25 7.54 6.07
N GLY A 95 5.58 8.72 5.56
CA GLY A 95 6.18 8.86 4.23
C GLY A 95 7.52 8.11 4.12
N LYS A 96 8.33 8.12 5.18
CA LYS A 96 9.59 7.36 5.23
C LYS A 96 9.32 5.86 5.28
N PHE A 97 8.34 5.41 6.07
CA PHE A 97 7.98 3.99 6.12
C PHE A 97 7.43 3.48 4.78
N LEU A 98 6.71 4.31 4.04
CA LEU A 98 6.28 3.98 2.69
C LEU A 98 7.45 3.87 1.71
N ASP A 99 8.38 4.83 1.73
CA ASP A 99 9.58 4.76 0.88
C ASP A 99 10.42 3.51 1.19
N GLU A 100 10.64 3.21 2.47
CA GLU A 100 11.34 2.00 2.93
C GLU A 100 10.60 0.71 2.53
N ALA A 101 9.28 0.67 2.65
CA ALA A 101 8.47 -0.47 2.23
C ALA A 101 8.63 -0.75 0.74
N MET A 102 8.57 0.29 -0.10
CA MET A 102 8.75 0.16 -1.54
C MET A 102 10.17 -0.34 -1.89
N ASP A 103 11.20 0.17 -1.21
CA ASP A 103 12.59 -0.29 -1.40
C ASP A 103 12.77 -1.77 -1.07
N ILE A 104 12.22 -2.22 0.05
CA ILE A 104 12.35 -3.62 0.49
C ILE A 104 11.54 -4.55 -0.41
N ILE A 105 10.36 -4.13 -0.89
CA ILE A 105 9.60 -4.90 -1.88
C ILE A 105 10.37 -5.05 -3.18
N GLU A 106 11.00 -3.98 -3.70
CA GLU A 106 11.83 -4.09 -4.92
C GLU A 106 13.05 -5.00 -4.74
N ARG A 107 13.67 -4.98 -3.55
CA ARG A 107 14.81 -5.84 -3.22
C ARG A 107 14.44 -7.32 -3.32
N ASP A 108 13.30 -7.70 -2.76
CA ASP A 108 12.88 -9.10 -2.67
C ASP A 108 12.10 -9.55 -3.92
N ASN A 109 11.75 -8.62 -4.81
CA ASN A 109 11.03 -8.89 -6.06
C ASN A 109 11.73 -8.20 -7.25
N PRO A 110 12.75 -8.84 -7.87
CA PRO A 110 13.58 -8.22 -8.91
C PRO A 110 12.81 -7.63 -10.11
N ILE A 111 11.63 -8.16 -10.42
CA ILE A 111 10.75 -7.68 -11.50
C ILE A 111 10.24 -6.25 -11.22
N LEU A 112 10.16 -5.84 -9.95
CA LEU A 112 9.69 -4.53 -9.53
C LEU A 112 10.80 -3.47 -9.45
N LYS A 113 12.06 -3.82 -9.74
CA LYS A 113 13.19 -2.90 -9.59
C LYS A 113 13.01 -1.61 -10.41
N GLY A 114 12.96 -0.47 -9.73
CA GLY A 114 12.77 0.86 -10.32
C GLY A 114 11.35 1.15 -10.79
N VAL A 115 10.37 0.31 -10.43
CA VAL A 115 8.96 0.48 -10.79
C VAL A 115 8.20 1.24 -9.71
N LEU A 116 8.55 1.03 -8.43
CA LEU A 116 7.80 1.58 -7.32
C LEU A 116 8.20 3.03 -7.03
N PRO A 117 7.23 3.93 -6.80
CA PRO A 117 7.52 5.30 -6.42
C PRO A 117 8.11 5.35 -5.01
N LYS A 118 9.08 6.24 -4.79
CA LYS A 118 9.84 6.38 -3.52
C LYS A 118 9.93 7.85 -3.07
N ASN A 119 8.84 8.58 -3.29
CA ASN A 119 8.77 10.02 -3.06
C ASN A 119 7.70 10.40 -2.03
N TYR A 120 7.37 9.49 -1.11
CA TYR A 120 6.33 9.68 -0.09
C TYR A 120 6.80 10.57 1.07
N ALA A 121 8.10 10.59 1.40
CA ALA A 121 8.65 11.44 2.46
C ALA A 121 8.88 12.91 2.07
N ARG A 122 8.53 13.32 0.84
CA ARG A 122 8.80 14.68 0.35
C ARG A 122 8.07 15.75 1.18
N PRO A 123 8.72 16.87 1.52
CA PRO A 123 8.07 17.97 2.27
C PRO A 123 6.78 18.50 1.63
N GLY A 124 6.67 18.45 0.30
CA GLY A 124 5.48 18.87 -0.46
C GLY A 124 4.25 17.97 -0.32
N LEU A 125 4.41 16.74 0.21
CA LEU A 125 3.30 15.82 0.50
C LEU A 125 2.56 16.15 1.81
N ASN A 126 3.06 17.18 2.51
CA ASN A 126 2.78 17.68 3.84
C ASN A 126 2.10 16.76 4.88
N LYS A 127 2.89 16.51 5.93
CA LYS A 127 2.76 15.62 7.09
C LYS A 127 1.57 15.85 8.03
N GLN A 128 0.49 16.50 7.60
CA GLN A 128 -0.47 17.06 8.57
C GLN A 128 -1.94 16.63 8.49
N ARG A 129 -2.40 15.81 7.53
CA ARG A 129 -3.85 15.47 7.48
C ARG A 129 -4.22 14.04 7.05
N VAL A 130 -3.38 13.04 7.34
CA VAL A 130 -3.75 11.61 7.19
C VAL A 130 -4.44 11.06 8.47
N GLY A 131 -4.76 11.92 9.43
CA GLY A 131 -5.25 11.54 10.77
C GLY A 131 -6.63 12.06 11.18
N GLU A 132 -7.46 12.58 10.26
CA GLU A 132 -8.88 12.93 10.53
C GLU A 132 -9.84 11.84 10.05
#